data_AF-A0A2J8PJZ4-F1
#
_entry.id   AF-A0A2J8PJZ4-F1
#
_cell.length_a   1.000
_cell.length_b   1.000
_cell.length_c   1.000
_cell.angle_alpha   90.00
_cell.angle_beta   90.00
_cell.angle_gamma   90.00
#
_symmetry.space_group_name_H-M   'P 1'
#
loop_
_entity.id
_entity.type
_entity.pdbx_description
1 polymer ?
#
loop_
_entity_poly.entity_id
_entity_poly.type
_entity_poly.pdbx_seq_one_letter_code
_entity_poly.pdbx_strand_id
1 'polypeptide(L)'
;MSGLSGPPARRGPFPLALLLLFLLGPSLVLAISFHLPINSRKCLREEIHKDLLVTGAYEISDQSGGAGGLRSHLKITDSAGHILYSKEDATKGKFAFTTEDYDMFEVCFESKGTGRIPDQLVILDMKHGVEAKNYEEHSVSEEKVWKDNTSSL
;
A
#
# COMPACT_ATOMS: atom_id res chain seq x y z
N MET A 1 -26.09 -59.14 33.08
CA MET A 1 -25.76 -57.81 33.63
C MET A 1 -24.38 -57.44 33.14
N SER A 2 -24.29 -56.67 32.05
CA SER A 2 -23.02 -56.11 31.55
C SER A 2 -23.36 -54.79 30.88
N GLY A 3 -23.12 -53.69 31.58
CA GLY A 3 -23.44 -52.33 31.12
C GLY A 3 -22.45 -51.84 30.07
N LEU A 4 -22.97 -51.16 29.04
CA LEU A 4 -22.18 -50.32 28.13
C LEU A 4 -22.02 -48.94 28.77
N SER A 5 -20.80 -48.57 29.17
CA SER A 5 -20.45 -47.19 29.50
C SER A 5 -19.92 -46.48 28.25
N GLY A 6 -20.69 -45.57 27.68
CA GLY A 6 -20.21 -44.63 26.65
C GLY A 6 -19.42 -43.47 27.27
N PRO A 7 -18.44 -42.88 26.57
CA PRO A 7 -17.68 -41.74 27.08
C PRO A 7 -18.52 -40.45 27.04
N PRO A 8 -18.26 -39.47 27.94
CA PRO A 8 -19.00 -38.22 27.98
C PRO A 8 -18.63 -37.31 26.79
N ALA A 9 -19.64 -36.81 26.10
CA ALA A 9 -19.49 -35.78 25.08
C ALA A 9 -19.02 -34.46 25.73
N ARG A 10 -17.73 -34.13 25.57
CA ARG A 10 -17.20 -32.82 25.98
C ARG A 10 -17.68 -31.74 25.01
N ARG A 11 -18.71 -30.99 25.42
CA ARG A 11 -19.20 -29.77 24.77
C ARG A 11 -18.22 -28.62 25.09
N GLY A 12 -17.16 -28.48 24.30
CA GLY A 12 -16.20 -27.38 24.43
C GLY A 12 -16.78 -26.05 23.92
N PRO A 13 -16.23 -24.89 24.34
CA PRO A 13 -16.64 -23.55 23.88
C PRO A 13 -16.09 -23.28 22.46
N PHE A 14 -16.50 -24.10 21.50
CA PHE A 14 -16.00 -24.04 20.13
C PHE A 14 -16.52 -22.85 19.29
N PRO A 15 -17.75 -22.31 19.47
CA PRO A 15 -18.26 -21.30 18.54
C PRO A 15 -17.74 -19.88 18.83
N LEU A 16 -17.44 -19.55 20.09
CA LEU A 16 -16.98 -18.22 20.50
C LEU A 16 -15.54 -17.94 20.07
N ALA A 17 -14.65 -18.93 20.17
CA ALA A 17 -13.28 -18.81 19.71
C ALA A 17 -13.19 -18.63 18.19
N LEU A 18 -14.07 -19.31 17.43
CA LEU A 18 -14.16 -19.17 15.98
C LEU A 18 -14.71 -17.79 15.58
N LEU A 19 -15.69 -17.27 16.32
CA LEU A 19 -16.26 -15.93 16.11
C LEU A 19 -15.23 -14.82 16.39
N LEU A 20 -14.42 -14.98 17.44
CA LEU A 20 -13.31 -14.06 17.75
C LEU A 20 -12.24 -14.07 16.66
N LEU A 21 -11.91 -15.23 16.08
CA LEU A 21 -10.95 -15.32 14.96
C LEU A 21 -11.43 -14.58 13.71
N PHE A 22 -12.73 -14.59 13.43
CA PHE A 22 -13.31 -13.86 12.29
C PHE A 22 -13.32 -12.34 12.50
N LEU A 23 -13.53 -11.87 13.75
CA LEU A 23 -13.48 -10.45 14.09
C LEU A 23 -12.05 -9.87 14.11
N LEU A 24 -11.05 -10.73 14.32
CA LEU A 24 -9.62 -10.40 14.27
C LEU A 24 -8.99 -10.71 12.90
N GLY A 25 -9.80 -10.95 11.87
CA GLY A 25 -9.31 -11.24 10.53
C GLY A 25 -8.41 -10.10 10.00
N PRO A 26 -7.28 -10.41 9.36
CA PRO A 26 -6.37 -9.39 8.83
C PRO A 26 -7.14 -8.50 7.85
N SER A 27 -7.00 -7.18 8.00
CA SER A 27 -7.47 -6.23 7.00
C SER A 27 -6.78 -6.56 5.68
N LEU A 28 -7.58 -6.91 4.67
CA LEU A 28 -7.09 -7.19 3.33
C LEU A 28 -6.61 -5.86 2.72
N VAL A 29 -5.32 -5.55 2.85
CA VAL A 29 -4.70 -4.42 2.16
C VAL A 29 -4.54 -4.81 0.70
N LEU A 30 -5.20 -4.06 -0.19
CA LEU A 30 -5.18 -4.32 -1.63
C LEU A 30 -4.03 -3.53 -2.28
N ALA A 31 -2.80 -4.05 -2.17
CA ALA A 31 -1.64 -3.47 -2.86
C ALA A 31 -1.43 -4.14 -4.23
N ILE A 32 -1.08 -3.33 -5.24
CA ILE A 32 -0.74 -3.81 -6.58
C ILE A 32 0.76 -4.15 -6.58
N SER A 33 1.11 -5.34 -7.07
CA SER A 33 2.51 -5.73 -7.25
C SER A 33 2.77 -6.25 -8.65
N PHE A 34 3.90 -5.86 -9.24
CA PHE A 34 4.29 -6.32 -10.56
C PHE A 34 5.80 -6.27 -10.77
N HIS A 35 6.29 -7.14 -11.65
CA HIS A 35 7.68 -7.12 -12.11
C HIS A 35 7.89 -6.05 -13.17
N LEU A 36 8.96 -5.27 -13.03
CA LEU A 36 9.41 -4.24 -13.95
C LEU A 36 10.78 -4.66 -14.54
N PRO A 37 10.78 -5.19 -15.78
CA PRO A 37 12.02 -5.52 -16.48
C PRO A 37 12.93 -4.32 -16.71
N ILE A 38 14.22 -4.56 -16.94
CA ILE A 38 15.20 -3.53 -17.32
C ILE A 38 14.80 -2.86 -18.66
N ASN A 39 15.00 -1.55 -18.78
CA ASN A 39 14.71 -0.77 -19.99
C ASN A 39 13.25 -0.90 -20.44
N SER A 40 12.33 -0.99 -19.48
CA SER A 40 10.89 -1.13 -19.72
C SER A 40 10.11 -0.06 -18.97
N ARG A 41 8.89 0.20 -19.45
CA ARG A 41 7.91 1.10 -18.82
C ARG A 41 6.62 0.33 -18.59
N LYS A 42 6.08 0.40 -17.37
CA LYS A 42 4.76 -0.12 -17.01
C LYS A 42 3.94 0.96 -16.36
N CYS A 43 2.66 0.99 -16.67
CA CYS A 43 1.77 2.04 -16.23
C CYS A 43 0.44 1.46 -15.73
N LEU A 44 -0.07 2.03 -14.65
CA LEU A 44 -1.42 1.83 -14.15
C LEU A 44 -2.25 3.05 -14.56
N ARG A 45 -3.36 2.84 -15.25
CA ARG A 45 -4.27 3.89 -15.69
C ARG A 45 -5.60 3.72 -14.97
N GLU A 46 -6.11 4.79 -14.38
CA GLU A 46 -7.37 4.79 -13.63
C GLU A 46 -8.26 5.97 -14.03
N GLU A 47 -9.58 5.74 -14.02
CA GLU A 47 -10.61 6.77 -14.20
C GLU A 47 -11.05 7.30 -12.83
N ILE A 48 -11.12 8.63 -12.70
CA ILE A 48 -11.36 9.29 -11.41
C ILE A 48 -12.35 10.44 -11.55
N HIS A 49 -13.09 10.68 -10.48
CA HIS A 49 -14.00 11.81 -10.37
C HIS A 49 -13.28 13.10 -9.96
N LYS A 50 -13.88 14.24 -10.30
CA LYS A 50 -13.41 15.57 -9.92
C LYS A 50 -13.30 15.75 -8.40
N ASP A 51 -12.36 16.59 -7.96
CA ASP A 51 -12.14 17.03 -6.57
C ASP A 51 -11.84 15.89 -5.60
N LEU A 52 -11.20 14.82 -6.09
CA LEU A 52 -10.88 13.64 -5.29
C LEU A 52 -9.39 13.62 -4.94
N LEU A 53 -9.10 13.46 -3.64
CA LEU A 53 -7.73 13.26 -3.15
C LEU A 53 -7.28 11.84 -3.48
N VAL A 54 -6.14 11.74 -4.14
CA VAL A 54 -5.44 10.49 -4.41
C VAL A 54 -4.15 10.49 -3.61
N THR A 55 -3.91 9.43 -2.86
CA THR A 55 -2.63 9.21 -2.17
C THR A 55 -2.09 7.85 -2.56
N GLY A 56 -0.77 7.73 -2.66
CA GLY A 56 -0.15 6.43 -2.87
C GLY A 56 1.20 6.30 -2.17
N ALA A 57 1.58 5.06 -1.93
CA ALA A 57 2.88 4.66 -1.45
C ALA A 57 3.46 3.62 -2.41
N TYR A 58 4.76 3.72 -2.70
CA TYR A 58 5.43 2.77 -3.57
C TYR A 58 6.76 2.31 -3.00
N GLU A 59 7.15 1.10 -3.37
CA GLU A 59 8.44 0.50 -3.05
C GLU A 59 8.93 -0.32 -4.25
N ILE A 60 10.17 -0.07 -4.66
CA ILE A 60 10.84 -0.74 -5.77
C ILE A 60 12.00 -1.54 -5.19
N SER A 61 11.85 -2.86 -5.22
CA SER A 61 12.86 -3.79 -4.74
C SER A 61 13.78 -4.19 -5.89
N ASP A 62 15.04 -3.73 -5.81
CA ASP A 62 16.11 -4.13 -6.70
C ASP A 62 16.91 -5.30 -6.10
N GLN A 63 16.86 -6.46 -6.75
CA GLN A 63 17.63 -7.64 -6.35
C GLN A 63 19.07 -7.65 -6.87
N SER A 64 19.43 -6.70 -7.76
CA SER A 64 20.74 -6.64 -8.39
C SER A 64 21.81 -5.93 -7.57
N GLY A 65 21.42 -5.27 -6.47
CA GLY A 65 22.34 -4.53 -5.61
C GLY A 65 22.98 -3.33 -6.29
N GLY A 66 22.28 -2.68 -7.24
CA GLY A 66 22.81 -1.54 -7.99
C GLY A 66 23.74 -1.89 -9.15
N ALA A 67 23.77 -3.16 -9.59
CA ALA A 67 24.54 -3.56 -10.75
C ALA A 67 24.05 -2.84 -12.03
N GLY A 68 24.97 -2.60 -12.98
CA GLY A 68 24.62 -2.07 -14.30
C GLY A 68 23.99 -0.66 -14.32
N GLY A 69 24.08 0.07 -13.20
CA GLY A 69 23.54 1.43 -13.08
C GLY A 69 22.00 1.49 -13.14
N LEU A 70 21.32 0.43 -12.70
CA LEU A 70 19.86 0.34 -12.74
C LEU A 70 19.20 1.47 -11.94
N ARG A 71 18.31 2.21 -12.60
CA ARG A 71 17.54 3.32 -12.03
C ARG A 71 16.10 3.20 -12.47
N SER A 72 15.18 3.57 -11.59
CA SER A 72 13.75 3.63 -11.88
C SER A 72 13.24 5.06 -11.75
N HIS A 73 12.37 5.47 -12.65
CA HIS A 73 11.70 6.76 -12.64
C HIS A 73 10.20 6.55 -12.47
N LEU A 74 9.59 7.33 -11.58
CA LEU A 74 8.15 7.37 -11.40
C LEU A 74 7.62 8.68 -12.01
N LYS A 75 6.59 8.57 -12.84
CA LYS A 75 5.88 9.72 -13.41
C LYS A 75 4.38 9.49 -13.34
N ILE A 76 3.65 10.46 -12.82
CA ILE A 76 2.19 10.48 -12.78
C ILE A 76 1.71 11.63 -13.66
N THR A 77 0.83 11.32 -14.60
CA THR A 77 0.25 12.31 -15.53
C THR A 77 -1.26 12.18 -15.65
N ASP A 78 -1.93 13.29 -15.92
CA ASP A 78 -3.34 13.29 -16.34
C ASP A 78 -3.51 12.95 -17.83
N SER A 79 -4.73 13.01 -18.37
CA SER A 79 -4.99 12.70 -19.78
C SER A 79 -4.50 13.78 -20.75
N ALA A 80 -4.37 15.03 -20.26
CA ALA A 80 -3.78 16.15 -20.99
C ALA A 80 -2.25 16.09 -21.04
N GLY A 81 -1.62 15.22 -20.23
CA GLY A 81 -0.19 15.06 -20.13
C GLY A 81 0.49 15.99 -19.10
N HIS A 82 -0.28 16.70 -18.28
CA HIS A 82 0.26 17.46 -17.17
C HIS A 82 0.87 16.51 -16.13
N ILE A 83 2.00 16.91 -15.57
CA ILE A 83 2.73 16.10 -14.59
C ILE A 83 2.16 16.41 -13.20
N LEU A 84 1.44 15.45 -12.63
CA LEU A 84 0.90 15.53 -11.28
C LEU A 84 1.96 15.22 -10.22
N TYR A 85 2.86 14.29 -10.56
CA TYR A 85 3.99 13.93 -9.72
C TYR A 85 5.12 13.34 -10.57
N SER A 86 6.38 13.61 -10.19
CA SER A 86 7.51 12.93 -10.79
C SER A 86 8.62 12.74 -9.78
N LYS A 87 9.26 11.57 -9.84
CA LYS A 87 10.42 11.24 -9.03
C LYS A 87 11.46 10.53 -9.87
N GLU A 88 12.62 11.15 -9.97
CA GLU A 88 13.82 10.50 -10.50
C GLU A 88 14.50 9.62 -9.45
N ASP A 89 15.18 8.57 -9.92
CA ASP A 89 15.86 7.58 -9.08
C ASP A 89 14.97 7.10 -7.92
N ALA A 90 13.72 6.77 -8.26
CA ALA A 90 12.68 6.34 -7.35
C ALA A 90 13.02 4.97 -6.76
N THR A 91 12.93 4.86 -5.43
CA THR A 91 13.18 3.63 -4.68
C THR A 91 12.00 3.33 -3.77
N LYS A 92 11.72 4.21 -2.80
CA LYS A 92 10.55 4.14 -1.93
C LYS A 92 10.04 5.53 -1.64
N GLY A 93 8.73 5.71 -1.61
CA GLY A 93 8.15 7.02 -1.37
C GLY A 93 6.65 7.03 -1.25
N LYS A 94 6.12 8.24 -1.04
CA LYS A 94 4.68 8.53 -1.05
C LYS A 94 4.41 9.71 -1.97
N PHE A 95 3.22 9.75 -2.56
CA PHE A 95 2.73 10.86 -3.35
C PHE A 95 1.28 11.17 -2.96
N ALA A 96 0.87 12.40 -3.20
CA ALA A 96 -0.51 12.83 -3.05
C ALA A 96 -0.81 13.91 -4.09
N PHE A 97 -1.98 13.85 -4.72
CA PHE A 97 -2.49 14.88 -5.62
C PHE A 97 -4.01 14.90 -5.57
N THR A 98 -4.61 16.01 -5.97
CA THR A 98 -6.05 16.18 -6.10
C THR A 98 -6.42 16.31 -7.56
N THR A 99 -7.46 15.62 -8.01
CA THR A 99 -7.97 15.76 -9.37
C THR A 99 -8.77 17.05 -9.53
N GLU A 100 -8.51 17.80 -10.60
CA GLU A 100 -9.23 19.06 -10.88
C GLU A 100 -10.48 18.84 -11.73
N ASP A 101 -10.54 17.76 -12.52
CA ASP A 101 -11.65 17.42 -13.41
C ASP A 101 -11.97 15.92 -13.40
N TYR A 102 -13.10 15.54 -14.00
CA TYR A 102 -13.42 14.14 -14.29
C TYR A 102 -12.47 13.66 -15.37
N ASP A 103 -11.42 12.97 -14.97
CA ASP A 103 -10.32 12.64 -15.86
C ASP A 103 -9.68 11.28 -15.51
N MET A 104 -8.75 10.86 -16.36
CA MET A 104 -7.88 9.73 -16.14
C MET A 104 -6.50 10.20 -15.76
N PHE A 105 -5.87 9.49 -14.84
CA PHE A 105 -4.43 9.62 -14.61
C PHE A 105 -3.73 8.29 -14.93
N GLU A 106 -2.43 8.39 -15.16
CA GLU A 106 -1.54 7.26 -15.38
C GLU A 106 -0.34 7.34 -14.43
N VAL A 107 -0.09 6.27 -13.67
CA VAL A 107 1.08 6.09 -12.80
C VAL A 107 2.07 5.16 -13.51
N CYS A 108 3.16 5.72 -14.01
CA CYS A 108 4.16 4.99 -14.77
C CYS A 108 5.47 4.82 -14.01
N PHE A 109 5.98 3.58 -14.04
CA PHE A 109 7.33 3.23 -13.64
C PHE A 109 8.16 2.89 -14.87
N GLU A 110 9.30 3.54 -15.05
CA GLU A 110 10.24 3.30 -16.14
C GLU A 110 11.61 2.95 -15.58
N SER A 111 12.17 1.80 -15.94
CA SER A 111 13.51 1.42 -15.54
C SER A 111 14.52 1.68 -16.67
N LYS A 112 15.74 2.06 -16.29
CA LYS A 112 16.88 2.25 -17.20
C LYS A 112 18.12 1.62 -16.60
N GLY A 113 18.89 0.90 -17.41
CA GLY A 113 20.14 0.29 -16.98
C GLY A 113 20.85 -0.45 -18.10
N THR A 114 22.00 -1.05 -17.77
CA THR A 114 22.84 -1.77 -18.72
C THR A 114 23.13 -3.20 -18.27
N GLY A 115 23.33 -4.11 -19.23
CA GLY A 115 23.63 -5.51 -18.95
C GLY A 115 22.38 -6.38 -18.77
N ARG A 116 22.59 -7.58 -18.20
CA ARG A 116 21.51 -8.53 -17.89
C ARG A 116 21.24 -8.47 -16.39
N ILE A 117 20.15 -7.81 -16.03
CA ILE A 117 19.74 -7.57 -14.65
C ILE A 117 18.38 -8.24 -14.42
N PRO A 118 18.13 -8.88 -13.27
CA PRO A 118 16.81 -9.41 -12.95
C PRO A 118 15.76 -8.30 -12.87
N ASP A 119 14.49 -8.67 -13.08
CA ASP A 119 13.37 -7.74 -12.97
C ASP A 119 13.25 -7.16 -11.56
N GLN A 120 12.95 -5.86 -11.47
CA GLN A 120 12.62 -5.20 -10.22
C GLN A 120 11.20 -5.58 -9.80
N LEU A 121 10.94 -5.70 -8.50
CA LEU A 121 9.57 -5.86 -7.99
C LEU A 121 9.07 -4.49 -7.54
N VAL A 122 7.98 -4.03 -8.14
CA VAL A 122 7.29 -2.79 -7.74
C VAL A 122 6.06 -3.16 -6.93
N ILE A 123 5.92 -2.55 -5.76
CA ILE A 123 4.70 -2.57 -4.94
C ILE A 123 4.14 -1.16 -4.92
N LEU A 124 2.86 -1.02 -5.25
CA LEU A 124 2.13 0.23 -5.31
C LEU A 124 0.83 0.08 -4.51
N ASP A 125 0.66 0.89 -3.48
CA ASP A 125 -0.56 1.02 -2.69
C ASP A 125 -1.18 2.39 -2.98
N MET A 126 -2.44 2.42 -3.38
CA MET A 126 -3.15 3.62 -3.81
C MET A 126 -4.52 3.70 -3.15
N LYS A 127 -4.88 4.91 -2.72
CA LYS A 127 -6.11 5.20 -1.99
C LYS A 127 -6.79 6.42 -2.58
N HIS A 128 -8.12 6.39 -2.51
CA HIS A 128 -9.00 7.39 -3.14
C HIS A 128 -9.95 8.02 -2.11
N GLY A 129 -10.11 9.35 -2.16
CA GLY A 129 -11.13 10.07 -1.42
C GLY A 129 -11.03 9.89 0.09
N VAL A 130 -12.08 9.34 0.70
CA VAL A 130 -12.13 9.10 2.15
C VAL A 130 -11.09 8.08 2.63
N GLU A 131 -10.65 7.17 1.75
CA GLU A 131 -9.59 6.22 2.05
C GLU A 131 -8.21 6.91 2.04
N ALA A 132 -8.04 7.89 1.15
CA ALA A 132 -6.83 8.71 1.05
C ALA A 132 -6.70 9.68 2.23
N LYS A 133 -7.84 10.18 2.72
CA LYS A 133 -7.96 10.89 3.99
C LYS A 133 -7.86 9.90 5.15
N ASN A 134 -6.70 9.29 5.32
CA ASN A 134 -6.49 8.42 6.47
C ASN A 134 -6.69 9.26 7.76
N TYR A 135 -7.52 8.76 8.69
CA TYR A 135 -7.83 9.34 10.01
C TYR A 135 -6.62 9.31 10.98
N GLU A 136 -5.39 9.40 10.48
CA GLU A 136 -4.15 9.38 11.27
C GLU A 136 -3.70 10.80 11.68
N GLU A 137 -4.66 11.69 11.90
CA GLU A 137 -4.44 12.93 12.67
C GLU A 137 -4.96 12.80 14.11
N HIS A 138 -5.49 11.63 14.50
CA HIS A 138 -6.03 11.36 15.84
C HIS A 138 -5.21 10.35 16.67
N SER A 139 -3.92 10.20 16.42
CA SER A 139 -3.01 9.41 17.30
C SER A 139 -1.70 10.13 17.65
N VAL A 140 -1.49 11.38 17.17
CA VAL A 140 -0.35 12.23 17.57
C VAL A 140 -0.75 13.26 18.65
N SER A 141 -2.05 13.40 18.98
CA SER A 141 -2.49 14.30 20.04
C SER A 141 -2.58 13.67 21.43
N GLU A 142 -2.69 12.34 21.58
CA GLU A 142 -2.84 11.72 22.92
C GLU A 142 -1.51 11.35 23.59
N GLU A 143 -0.44 11.04 22.83
CA GLU A 143 0.89 10.85 23.46
C GLU A 143 1.52 12.17 23.92
N LYS A 144 1.20 13.30 23.26
CA LYS A 144 1.69 14.61 23.68
C LYS A 144 1.03 15.10 24.98
N VAL A 145 -0.26 14.80 25.17
CA VAL A 145 -1.01 15.19 26.38
C VAL A 145 -0.48 14.52 27.66
N TRP A 146 0.03 13.29 27.58
CA TRP A 146 0.62 12.60 28.75
C TRP A 146 2.07 13.02 29.04
N LYS A 147 2.86 13.38 28.02
CA LYS A 147 4.24 13.85 28.24
C LYS A 147 4.30 15.26 28.85
N ASP A 148 3.35 16.12 28.50
CA ASP A 148 3.33 17.50 29.01
C ASP A 148 2.80 17.60 30.46
N ASN A 149 2.06 16.61 30.97
CA ASN A 149 1.48 16.63 32.32
C ASN A 149 2.33 15.93 33.40
N THR A 150 3.37 15.18 33.02
CA THR A 150 4.23 14.41 33.95
C THR A 150 5.58 15.10 34.20
N SER A 151 5.90 16.21 33.53
CA SER A 151 7.14 16.99 33.77
C SER A 151 6.96 18.19 34.72
N SER A 152 5.81 18.30 35.39
CA SER A 152 5.52 19.39 36.35
C SER A 152 5.10 18.92 37.74
N LEU A 153 5.50 17.71 38.16
CA LEU A 153 5.50 17.26 39.56
C LEU A 153 6.84 16.61 39.91
#